data_AF-A0A946AUX8-F1
#
_entry.id   AF-A0A946AUX8-F1
#
_cell.length_a   1.000
_cell.length_b   1.000
_cell.length_c   1.000
_cell.angle_alpha   90.00
_cell.angle_beta   90.00
_cell.angle_gamma   90.00
#
_symmetry.space_group_name_H-M   'P 1'
#
loop_
_entity.id
_entity.type
_entity.pdbx_description
1 polymer ?
#
loop_
_entity_poly.entity_id
_entity_poly.type
_entity_poly.pdbx_seq_one_letter_code
_entity_poly.pdbx_strand_id
1 'polypeptide(L)'
;MQNQKITIGLSQINNSFSGANYLPYSVGLLQAYVEKHPTYKEDFKFLPPVFKRTSVDEALNQLLSAEVVGFSLYVWNEQISLEIIRQLKKQNPN
;
A
#
# COMPACT_ATOMS: atom_id res chain seq x y z
N MET A 1 5.27 28.53 -1.84
CA MET A 1 5.02 27.58 -0.74
C MET A 1 4.94 26.21 -1.38
N GLN A 2 5.84 25.29 -1.04
CA GLN A 2 5.81 23.94 -1.61
C GLN A 2 4.66 23.19 -0.93
N ASN A 3 3.65 22.77 -1.70
CA ASN A 3 2.55 21.98 -1.14
C ASN A 3 3.14 20.67 -0.57
N GLN A 4 2.68 20.28 0.62
CA GLN A 4 3.09 19.01 1.21
C GLN A 4 2.54 17.87 0.34
N LYS A 5 3.40 16.91 -0.03
CA LYS A 5 3.00 15.74 -0.82
C LYS A 5 2.10 14.83 0.01
N ILE A 6 1.02 14.35 -0.58
CA ILE A 6 0.12 13.35 0.00
C ILE A 6 0.84 12.00 0.02
N THR A 7 0.95 11.39 1.19
CA THR A 7 1.62 10.10 1.35
C THR A 7 0.67 8.94 1.04
N ILE A 8 1.06 8.06 0.12
CA ILE A 8 0.26 6.93 -0.36
C ILE A 8 0.90 5.60 0.06
N GLY A 9 0.14 4.76 0.75
CA GLY A 9 0.51 3.38 1.05
C GLY A 9 -0.27 2.41 0.18
N LEU A 10 0.38 1.43 -0.45
CA LEU A 10 -0.29 0.45 -1.28
C LEU A 10 0.00 -0.97 -0.81
N SER A 11 -1.01 -1.84 -0.86
CA SER A 11 -0.92 -3.24 -0.49
C SER A 11 -1.39 -4.14 -1.63
N GLN A 12 -0.54 -5.10 -2.00
CA GLN A 12 -0.89 -6.22 -2.87
C GLN A 12 -0.15 -7.45 -2.35
N ILE A 13 -0.56 -7.88 -1.16
CA ILE A 13 -0.03 -9.08 -0.51
C ILE A 13 -0.29 -10.27 -1.43
N ASN A 14 0.79 -10.93 -1.83
CA ASN A 14 0.74 -12.17 -2.57
C ASN A 14 1.28 -13.34 -1.76
N ASN A 15 0.89 -14.55 -2.18
CA ASN A 15 1.44 -15.77 -1.60
C ASN A 15 2.84 -15.99 -2.17
N SER A 16 3.79 -16.23 -1.28
CA SER A 16 5.12 -16.67 -1.69
C SER A 16 5.04 -18.12 -2.14
N PHE A 17 5.44 -18.41 -3.38
CA PHE A 17 5.54 -19.78 -3.87
C PHE A 17 7.02 -20.16 -3.95
N SER A 18 7.42 -21.20 -3.22
CA SER A 18 8.83 -21.65 -3.13
C SER A 18 9.81 -20.52 -2.76
N GLY A 19 9.40 -19.62 -1.87
CA GLY A 19 10.23 -18.48 -1.44
C GLY A 19 10.26 -17.29 -2.41
N ALA A 20 9.70 -17.42 -3.61
CA ALA A 20 9.57 -16.31 -4.55
C ALA A 20 8.36 -15.44 -4.19
N ASN A 21 8.55 -14.13 -4.19
CA ASN A 21 7.48 -13.16 -4.06
C ASN A 21 7.30 -12.46 -5.41
N TYR A 22 6.06 -12.24 -5.80
CA TYR A 22 5.76 -11.58 -7.07
C TYR A 22 5.79 -10.06 -6.89
N LEU A 23 6.25 -9.37 -7.93
CA LEU A 23 6.13 -7.91 -7.98
C LEU A 23 4.66 -7.53 -7.83
N PRO A 24 4.32 -6.53 -7.00
CA PRO A 24 2.94 -6.10 -6.80
C PRO A 24 2.47 -5.27 -8.01
N TYR A 25 2.13 -5.98 -9.09
CA TYR A 25 1.93 -5.40 -10.41
C TYR A 25 0.81 -4.37 -10.49
N SER A 26 -0.37 -4.63 -9.90
CA SER A 26 -1.51 -3.71 -10.04
C SER A 26 -1.24 -2.37 -9.36
N VAL A 27 -0.70 -2.40 -8.14
CA VAL A 27 -0.34 -1.18 -7.40
C VAL A 27 0.91 -0.51 -7.99
N GLY A 28 1.84 -1.28 -8.54
CA GLY A 28 3.00 -0.76 -9.27
C GLY A 28 2.60 0.00 -10.54
N LEU A 29 1.58 -0.46 -11.28
CA LEU A 29 1.03 0.26 -12.43
C LEU A 29 0.39 1.59 -12.02
N LEU A 30 -0.32 1.63 -10.89
CA LEU A 30 -0.90 2.88 -10.37
C LEU A 30 0.19 3.90 -10.05
N GLN A 31 1.23 3.48 -9.34
CA GLN A 31 2.38 4.34 -9.04
C GLN A 31 3.07 4.81 -10.31
N ALA A 32 3.40 3.90 -11.23
CA ALA A 32 4.07 4.23 -12.48
C ALA A 32 3.26 5.20 -13.35
N TYR A 33 1.92 5.07 -13.36
CA TYR A 33 1.04 6.01 -14.03
C TYR A 33 1.18 7.41 -13.43
N VAL A 34 1.09 7.55 -12.11
CA VAL A 34 1.22 8.85 -11.43
C VAL A 34 2.60 9.47 -11.69
N GLU A 35 3.67 8.69 -11.57
CA GLU A 35 5.04 9.17 -11.77
C GLU A 35 5.34 9.57 -13.22
N LYS A 36 4.64 8.98 -14.19
CA LYS A 36 4.74 9.32 -15.62
C LYS A 36 4.05 10.64 -15.97
N HIS A 37 3.09 11.10 -15.17
CA HIS A 37 2.28 12.29 -15.46
C HIS A 37 2.70 13.47 -14.55
N PRO A 38 3.42 14.49 -15.07
CA PRO A 38 3.98 15.57 -14.26
C PRO A 38 2.96 16.35 -13.43
N THR A 39 1.71 16.39 -13.90
CA THR A 39 0.58 17.02 -13.19
C THR A 39 0.38 16.47 -11.78
N TYR A 40 0.66 15.18 -11.56
CA TYR A 40 0.42 14.49 -10.29
C TYR A 40 1.70 14.14 -9.55
N LYS A 41 2.84 14.06 -10.26
CA LYS A 41 4.12 13.61 -9.70
C LYS A 41 4.57 14.45 -8.48
N GLU A 42 4.28 15.74 -8.49
CA GLU A 42 4.65 16.62 -7.37
C GLU A 42 3.67 16.60 -6.21
N ASP A 43 2.50 15.97 -6.37
CA ASP A 43 1.46 15.92 -5.34
C ASP A 43 1.54 14.68 -4.45
N PHE A 44 2.18 13.60 -4.91
CA PHE A 44 2.15 12.29 -4.24
C PHE A 44 3.54 11.77 -3.86
N LYS A 45 3.59 11.09 -2.71
CA LYS A 45 4.76 10.33 -2.24
C LYS A 45 4.33 8.90 -1.91
N PHE A 46 4.85 7.92 -2.65
CA PHE A 46 4.54 6.51 -2.41
C PHE A 46 5.48 5.90 -1.36
N LEU A 47 4.91 5.18 -0.40
CA LEU A 47 5.64 4.30 0.51
C LEU A 47 5.97 2.97 -0.19
N PRO A 48 6.98 2.22 0.29
CA PRO A 48 7.20 0.85 -0.19
C PRO A 48 5.92 0.02 -0.07
N PRO A 49 5.52 -0.72 -1.13
CA PRO A 49 4.28 -1.47 -1.09
C PRO A 49 4.39 -2.68 -0.16
N VAL A 50 3.28 -3.02 0.51
CA VAL A 50 3.15 -4.26 1.27
C VAL A 50 2.74 -5.38 0.30
N PHE A 51 3.69 -6.21 -0.11
CA PHE A 51 3.44 -7.29 -1.07
C PHE A 51 3.84 -8.68 -0.59
N LYS A 52 4.76 -8.77 0.36
CA LYS A 52 5.13 -10.04 1.00
C LYS A 52 4.08 -10.39 2.05
N ARG A 53 3.88 -11.69 2.27
CA ARG A 53 3.10 -12.15 3.42
C ARG A 53 3.91 -11.85 4.70
N THR A 54 3.37 -10.95 5.52
CA THR A 54 4.00 -10.38 6.72
C THR A 54 2.98 -10.41 7.87
N SER A 55 3.41 -10.07 9.09
CA SER A 55 2.50 -9.90 10.22
C SER A 55 1.62 -8.65 10.03
N VAL A 56 0.46 -8.63 10.68
CA VAL A 56 -0.43 -7.45 10.67
C VAL A 56 0.31 -6.23 11.25
N ASP A 57 1.07 -6.41 12.32
CA ASP A 57 1.82 -5.33 12.96
C ASP A 57 2.91 -4.74 12.06
N GLU A 58 3.64 -5.58 11.33
CA GLU A 58 4.62 -5.11 10.33
C GLU A 58 3.96 -4.32 9.20
N ALA A 59 2.80 -4.77 8.72
CA ALA A 59 2.04 -4.04 7.71
C ALA A 59 1.51 -2.70 8.26
N LEU A 60 1.05 -2.66 9.51
CA LEU A 60 0.62 -1.43 10.19
C LEU A 60 1.78 -0.44 10.31
N ASN A 61 2.94 -0.88 10.78
CA ASN A 61 4.11 -0.01 10.91
C ASN A 61 4.52 0.61 9.57
N GLN A 62 4.31 -0.08 8.45
CA GLN A 62 4.57 0.45 7.11
C GLN A 62 3.50 1.42 6.63
N LEU A 63 2.22 1.18 6.94
CA LEU A 63 1.09 1.90 6.35
C LEU A 63 0.54 3.03 7.23
N LEU A 64 0.84 3.06 8.53
CA LEU A 64 0.23 4.00 9.48
C LEU A 64 0.57 5.48 9.18
N SER A 65 1.71 5.73 8.53
CA SER A 65 2.14 7.08 8.14
C SER A 65 1.52 7.56 6.82
N ALA A 66 0.78 6.71 6.10
CA ALA A 66 0.11 7.10 4.86
C ALA A 66 -1.18 7.87 5.13
N GLU A 67 -1.43 8.88 4.31
CA GLU A 67 -2.68 9.65 4.31
C GLU A 67 -3.76 8.93 3.49
N VAL A 68 -3.35 8.18 2.47
CA VAL A 68 -4.24 7.33 1.68
C VAL A 68 -3.65 5.94 1.60
N VAL A 69 -4.47 4.93 1.91
CA VAL A 69 -4.06 3.52 1.79
C VAL A 69 -4.95 2.80 0.78
N GLY A 70 -4.33 2.16 -0.20
CA GLY A 70 -5.00 1.33 -1.22
C GLY A 70 -4.70 -0.15 -1.03
N PHE A 71 -5.73 -0.99 -1.17
CA PHE A 71 -5.60 -2.46 -1.10
C PHE A 71 -6.06 -3.10 -2.41
N SER A 72 -5.16 -3.85 -3.04
CA SER A 72 -5.48 -4.77 -4.12
C SER A 72 -5.97 -6.09 -3.51
N LEU A 73 -7.29 -6.15 -3.25
CA LEU A 73 -7.94 -7.29 -2.62
C LEU A 73 -8.26 -8.40 -3.62
N TYR A 74 -8.04 -9.65 -3.20
CA TYR A 74 -8.50 -10.85 -3.88
C TYR A 74 -8.62 -12.01 -2.88
N VAL A 75 -9.23 -13.11 -3.32
CA VAL A 75 -9.64 -14.23 -2.43
C VAL A 75 -8.53 -14.79 -1.53
N TRP A 76 -7.26 -14.70 -1.93
CA TRP A 76 -6.14 -15.27 -1.15
C TRP A 76 -5.51 -14.30 -0.13
N ASN A 77 -5.79 -12.99 -0.23
CA ASN A 77 -5.28 -11.98 0.69
C ASN A 77 -6.37 -11.27 1.51
N GLU A 78 -7.64 -11.56 1.23
CA GLU A 78 -8.80 -10.89 1.83
C GLU A 78 -8.71 -10.78 3.36
N GLN A 79 -8.56 -11.89 4.08
CA GLN A 79 -8.61 -11.90 5.54
C GLN A 79 -7.51 -11.05 6.19
N ILE A 80 -6.26 -11.20 5.72
CA ILE A 80 -5.14 -10.42 6.26
C ILE A 80 -5.30 -8.94 5.91
N SER A 81 -5.73 -8.62 4.69
CA SER A 81 -5.95 -7.24 4.28
C SER A 81 -7.08 -6.57 5.08
N LEU A 82 -8.20 -7.27 5.29
CA LEU A 82 -9.31 -6.76 6.10
C LEU A 82 -8.89 -6.53 7.56
N GLU A 83 -8.07 -7.42 8.14
CA GLU A 83 -7.55 -7.23 9.48
C GLU A 83 -6.60 -6.02 9.56
N ILE A 84 -5.72 -5.83 8.57
CA ILE A 84 -4.87 -4.63 8.49
C ILE A 84 -5.74 -3.37 8.39
N ILE A 85 -6.74 -3.35 7.50
CA ILE A 85 -7.67 -2.23 7.33
C ILE A 85 -8.37 -1.91 8.65
N ARG A 86 -8.88 -2.93 9.35
CA ARG A 86 -9.56 -2.78 10.63
C ARG A 86 -8.66 -2.14 11.68
N GLN A 87 -7.40 -2.57 11.75
CA GLN A 87 -6.43 -2.04 12.72
C GLN A 87 -5.94 -0.63 12.34
N LEU A 88 -5.74 -0.34 11.05
CA LEU A 88 -5.45 1.01 10.56
C LEU A 88 -6.56 1.97 10.99
N LYS A 89 -7.83 1.61 10.74
CA LYS A 89 -8.97 2.43 11.13
C LYS A 89 -9.20 2.56 12.63
N LYS A 90 -8.72 1.58 13.42
CA LYS A 90 -8.72 1.69 14.88
C LYS A 90 -7.70 2.72 15.38
N GLN A 91 -6.53 2.80 14.75
CA GLN A 91 -5.46 3.73 15.15
C GLN A 91 -5.63 5.13 14.54
N ASN A 92 -6.12 5.20 13.31
CA ASN A 92 -6.44 6.43 12.60
C ASN A 92 -7.81 6.28 11.89
N PRO A 93 -8.91 6.76 12.52
CA PRO A 93 -10.26 6.61 11.97
C PRO A 93 -10.52 7.42 10.69
N ASN A 94 -9.80 8.53 10.53
CA ASN A 94 -9.90 9.41 9.37
C ASN A 94 -9.31 8.71 8.13
#